data_AF-A0A964KWY3-F1
#
_entry.id   AF-A0A964KWY3-F1
#
_cell.length_a   1.000
_cell.length_b   1.000
_cell.length_c   1.000
_cell.angle_alpha   90.00
_cell.angle_beta   90.00
_cell.angle_gamma   90.00
#
_symmetry.space_group_name_H-M   'P 1'
#
loop_
_entity.id
_entity.type
_entity.pdbx_description
1 polymer ?
#
loop_
_entity_poly.entity_id
_entity_poly.type
_entity_poly.pdbx_seq_one_letter_code
_entity_poly.pdbx_strand_id
1 'polypeptide(L)'
;MVAVLNENKQNNLNQNLRENSALLTAGFQLAAGVLIFFFIGYWLDGKFNTTPWLTVLLSMIGASASVYKFIRTALSVSEKTDKINR
;
A
#
# COMPACT_ATOMS: atom_id res chain seq x y z
N MET A 1 5.44 -12.19 -39.91
CA MET A 1 5.00 -10.78 -39.81
C MET A 1 3.91 -10.58 -38.76
N VAL A 2 2.83 -11.38 -38.76
CA VAL A 2 1.72 -11.27 -37.78
C VAL A 2 2.15 -11.60 -36.33
N ALA A 3 3.01 -12.60 -36.12
CA ALA A 3 3.52 -12.96 -34.79
C ALA A 3 4.34 -11.83 -34.14
N VAL A 4 5.16 -11.12 -34.93
CA VAL A 4 6.03 -10.01 -34.47
C VAL A 4 5.21 -8.77 -34.05
N LEU A 5 4.05 -8.56 -34.69
CA LEU A 5 3.10 -7.50 -34.29
C LEU A 5 2.42 -7.82 -32.96
N ASN A 6 2.11 -9.09 -32.70
CA ASN A 6 1.48 -9.53 -31.46
C ASN A 6 2.43 -9.39 -30.25
N GLU A 7 3.70 -9.75 -30.40
CA GLU A 7 4.71 -9.60 -29.34
C GLU A 7 4.99 -8.14 -28.98
N ASN A 8 5.07 -7.25 -29.98
CA ASN A 8 5.21 -5.82 -29.72
C ASN A 8 4.01 -5.26 -28.96
N LYS A 9 2.78 -5.64 -29.34
CA LYS A 9 1.57 -5.19 -28.64
C LYS A 9 1.53 -5.67 -27.19
N GLN A 10 1.89 -6.94 -26.94
CA GLN A 10 1.95 -7.52 -25.60
C GLN A 10 3.05 -6.87 -24.75
N ASN A 11 4.25 -6.63 -25.29
CA ASN A 11 5.34 -5.98 -24.56
C ASN A 11 4.99 -4.53 -24.17
N ASN A 12 4.38 -3.77 -25.07
CA ASN A 12 3.92 -2.41 -24.77
C ASN A 12 2.79 -2.43 -23.74
N LEU A 13 1.83 -3.35 -23.82
CA LEU A 13 0.79 -3.51 -22.80
C LEU A 13 1.39 -3.83 -21.43
N ASN A 14 2.35 -4.76 -21.36
CA ASN A 14 2.99 -5.13 -20.09
C ASN A 14 3.83 -3.99 -19.49
N GLN A 15 4.46 -3.14 -20.30
CA GLN A 15 5.15 -1.93 -19.83
C GLN A 15 4.16 -0.90 -19.27
N ASN A 16 3.10 -0.57 -20.02
CA ASN A 16 2.06 0.37 -19.58
C ASN A 16 1.28 -0.15 -18.35
N LEU A 17 1.07 -1.46 -18.25
CA LEU A 17 0.42 -2.09 -17.11
C LEU A 17 1.32 -2.08 -15.87
N ARG A 18 2.64 -2.26 -16.01
CA ARG A 18 3.58 -2.18 -14.89
C ARG A 18 3.64 -0.79 -14.27
N GLU A 19 3.66 0.24 -15.11
CA GLU A 19 3.66 1.64 -14.65
C GLU A 19 2.38 1.97 -13.85
N ASN A 20 1.22 1.55 -14.33
CA ASN A 20 -0.05 1.79 -13.65
C ASN A 20 -0.29 0.84 -12.45
N SER A 21 0.23 -0.38 -12.49
CA SER A 21 0.09 -1.37 -11.40
C SER A 21 0.88 -0.99 -10.15
N ALA A 22 2.00 -0.27 -10.30
CA ALA A 22 2.80 0.20 -9.17
C ALA A 22 2.03 1.24 -8.34
N LEU A 23 1.33 2.17 -9.00
CA LEU A 23 0.46 3.16 -8.37
C LEU A 23 -0.72 2.48 -7.64
N LEU A 24 -1.36 1.50 -8.29
CA LEU A 24 -2.44 0.72 -7.69
C LEU A 24 -1.97 -0.06 -6.44
N THR A 25 -0.78 -0.67 -6.51
CA THR A 25 -0.20 -1.41 -5.38
C THR A 25 0.12 -0.49 -4.22
N ALA A 26 0.70 0.69 -4.49
CA ALA A 26 0.97 1.70 -3.46
C ALA A 26 -0.30 2.22 -2.79
N GLY A 27 -1.34 2.51 -3.59
CA GLY A 27 -2.65 2.93 -3.08
C GLY A 27 -3.33 1.84 -2.24
N PHE A 28 -3.28 0.58 -2.70
CA PHE A 28 -3.82 -0.56 -1.96
C PHE A 28 -3.09 -0.78 -0.64
N GLN A 29 -1.76 -0.63 -0.61
CA GLN A 29 -0.98 -0.79 0.62
C GLN A 29 -1.35 0.28 1.67
N LEU A 30 -1.57 1.53 1.25
CA LEU A 30 -2.05 2.59 2.13
C LEU A 30 -3.49 2.32 2.62
N ALA A 31 -4.39 1.97 1.71
CA ALA A 31 -5.79 1.66 2.04
C ALA A 31 -5.89 0.48 3.01
N ALA A 32 -5.15 -0.61 2.76
CA ALA A 32 -5.10 -1.78 3.63
C ALA A 32 -4.61 -1.42 5.04
N GLY A 33 -3.57 -0.58 5.15
CA GLY A 33 -3.08 -0.11 6.44
C GLY A 33 -4.15 0.64 7.23
N VAL A 34 -4.81 1.62 6.59
CA VAL A 34 -5.87 2.42 7.23
C VAL A 34 -7.06 1.55 7.64
N LEU A 35 -7.51 0.65 6.76
CA LEU A 35 -8.65 -0.23 7.03
C LEU A 35 -8.40 -1.17 8.21
N ILE A 36 -7.20 -1.75 8.34
CA ILE A 36 -6.86 -2.62 9.46
C ILE A 36 -6.97 -1.86 10.79
N PHE A 37 -6.36 -0.67 10.89
CA PHE A 37 -6.44 0.13 12.12
C PHE A 37 -7.85 0.64 12.41
N PHE A 38 -8.61 1.01 11.38
CA PHE A 38 -10.01 1.41 11.51
C PHE A 38 -10.88 0.28 12.07
N PHE A 39 -10.79 -0.93 11.50
CA PHE A 39 -11.55 -2.08 11.98
C PHE A 39 -11.18 -2.48 13.42
N ILE A 40 -9.88 -2.42 13.76
CA ILE A 40 -9.42 -2.67 15.13
C ILE A 40 -10.01 -1.61 16.09
N GLY A 41 -9.99 -0.33 15.71
CA GLY A 41 -10.55 0.75 16.52
C GLY A 41 -12.05 0.62 16.73
N TYR A 42 -12.78 0.32 15.66
CA TYR A 42 -14.22 0.10 15.70
C TYR A 42 -14.61 -1.07 16.60
N TRP A 43 -13.91 -2.20 16.50
CA TRP A 43 -14.15 -3.36 17.37
C TRP A 43 -13.84 -3.06 18.84
N LEU A 44 -12.80 -2.27 19.10
CA LEU A 44 -12.41 -1.88 20.45
C LEU A 44 -13.44 -0.92 21.07
N ASP A 45 -13.92 0.09 20.34
CA ASP A 45 -14.97 1.00 20.82
C ASP A 45 -16.26 0.24 21.16
N GLY A 46 -16.63 -0.76 20.34
CA GLY A 46 -17.79 -1.62 20.61
C GLY A 46 -17.64 -2.47 21.88
N LYS A 47 -16.41 -2.79 22.31
CA LYS A 47 -16.15 -3.58 23.52
C LYS A 47 -16.07 -2.73 24.79
N PHE A 48 -15.62 -1.47 24.69
CA PHE A 48 -15.45 -0.58 25.83
C PHE A 48 -16.65 0.34 26.10
N ASN A 49 -17.66 0.40 25.22
CA ASN A 49 -18.85 1.27 25.36
C ASN A 49 -18.51 2.78 25.49
N THR A 50 -17.25 3.16 25.22
CA THR A 50 -16.72 4.53 25.26
C THR A 50 -16.79 5.17 23.88
N THR A 51 -17.99 5.23 23.29
CA THR A 51 -18.21 5.95 22.04
C THR A 51 -17.92 7.46 22.22
N PRO A 52 -17.05 8.10 21.40
CA PRO A 52 -16.10 7.57 20.42
C PRO A 52 -14.65 8.03 20.69
N TRP A 53 -14.19 7.99 21.93
CA TRP A 53 -12.85 8.49 22.28
C TRP A 53 -11.73 7.55 21.81
N LEU A 54 -11.96 6.24 21.85
CA LEU A 54 -10.95 5.25 21.50
C LEU A 54 -10.75 5.19 19.98
N THR A 55 -11.82 5.28 19.19
CA THR A 55 -11.71 5.37 17.73
C THR A 55 -10.91 6.58 17.28
N VAL A 56 -11.07 7.76 17.92
CA VAL A 56 -10.30 8.96 17.56
C VAL A 56 -8.80 8.78 17.85
N LEU A 57 -8.45 8.30 19.04
CA LEU A 57 -7.05 8.01 19.40
C LEU A 57 -6.43 6.95 18.50
N LEU A 58 -7.15 5.84 18.28
CA LEU A 58 -6.64 4.73 17.47
C LEU A 58 -6.57 5.07 15.98
N SER A 59 -7.47 5.93 15.49
CA SER A 59 -7.42 6.42 14.10
C SER A 59 -6.26 7.39 13.89
N MET A 60 -5.94 8.26 14.87
CA MET A 60 -4.74 9.11 14.80
C MET A 60 -3.45 8.27 14.82
N ILE A 61 -3.37 7.27 15.71
CA ILE A 61 -2.22 6.37 15.79
C ILE A 61 -2.13 5.48 14.55
N GLY A 62 -3.27 4.97 14.07
CA GLY A 62 -3.37 4.12 12.89
C GLY A 62 -2.98 4.83 11.60
N ALA A 63 -3.42 6.08 11.43
CA ALA A 63 -2.99 6.92 10.31
C ALA A 63 -1.46 7.13 10.35
N SER A 64 -0.92 7.49 11.52
CA SER A 64 0.52 7.70 11.71
C SER A 64 1.32 6.41 11.45
N ALA A 65 0.85 5.28 11.95
CA ALA A 65 1.49 3.97 11.77
C ALA A 65 1.43 3.49 10.32
N SER A 66 0.32 3.73 9.61
CA SER A 66 0.16 3.37 8.20
C SER A 66 1.17 4.14 7.32
N VAL A 67 1.27 5.45 7.53
CA VAL A 67 2.24 6.30 6.82
C VAL A 67 3.68 5.90 7.16
N TYR A 68 3.99 5.64 8.44
CA TYR A 68 5.32 5.19 8.85
C TYR A 68 5.72 3.88 8.17
N LYS A 69 4.82 2.89 8.12
CA LYS A 69 5.09 1.62 7.42
C LYS A 69 5.27 1.83 5.92
N PHE A 70 4.46 2.67 5.29
CA PHE A 70 4.58 2.99 3.87
C PHE A 70 5.96 3.59 3.54
N ILE A 71 6.38 4.61 4.29
CA ILE A 71 7.69 5.26 4.11
C ILE A 71 8.82 4.25 4.36
N ARG A 72 8.73 3.45 5.42
CA ARG A 72 9.74 2.43 5.73
C ARG A 72 9.84 1.37 4.62
N THR A 73 8.71 0.92 4.08
CA THR A 73 8.70 -0.01 2.94
C THR A 73 9.33 0.64 1.71
N ALA A 74 8.96 1.87 1.37
CA ALA A 74 9.53 2.60 0.25
C ALA A 74 11.05 2.77 0.36
N LEU A 75 11.55 3.17 1.54
CA LEU A 75 12.99 3.31 1.81
C LEU A 75 13.71 1.95 1.74
N SER A 76 13.11 0.88 2.28
CA SER A 76 13.71 -0.46 2.25
C SER A 76 13.80 -1.05 0.85
N VAL A 77 12.86 -0.72 -0.05
CA VAL A 77 12.93 -1.08 -1.47
C VAL A 77 14.10 -0.37 -2.15
N SER A 78 14.38 0.88 -1.78
CA SER A 78 15.51 1.66 -2.28
C SER A 78 16.86 1.10 -1.80
N GLU A 79 17.00 0.78 -0.51
CA GLU A 79 18.25 0.20 0.04
C GLU A 79 18.57 -1.17 -0.56
N LYS A 80 17.55 -1.99 -0.85
CA LYS A 80 17.76 -3.33 -1.40
C LYS A 80 18.25 -3.30 -2.84
N THR A 81 17.96 -2.22 -3.58
CA THR A 81 18.42 -2.03 -4.96
C THR A 81 19.90 -1.66 -5.01
N ASP A 82 20.41 -0.93 -4.01
CA ASP A 82 21.83 -0.52 -3.92
C ASP A 82 22.77 -1.69 -3.55
N LYS A 83 22.33 -2.58 -2.66
CA LYS A 83 23.12 -3.75 -2.25
C LYS A 83 23.20 -4.88 -3.29
N ILE A 84 22.32 -4.88 -4.29
CA ILE A 84 22.38 -5.86 -5.39
C ILE A 84 23.36 -5.40 -6.49
N ASN A 85 23.68 -4.10 -6.52
CA ASN A 85 24.56 -3.50 -7.54
C ASN A 85 25.99 -3.23 -7.03
N ARG A 86 26.37 -3.76 -5.87
CA ARG A 86 27.70 -3.65 -5.26
C ARG A 86 28.25 -5.03 -4.92
#